data_AF-A0A2V9SR10-F1
#
_entry.id   AF-A0A2V9SR10-F1
#
_cell.length_a   1.000
_cell.length_b   1.000
_cell.length_c   1.000
_cell.angle_alpha   90.00
_cell.angle_beta   90.00
_cell.angle_gamma   90.00
#
_symmetry.space_group_name_H-M   'P 1'
#
loop_
_entity.id
_entity.type
_entity.pdbx_description
1 polymer ?
#
loop_
_entity_poly.entity_id
_entity_poly.type
_entity_poly.pdbx_seq_one_letter_code
_entity_poly.pdbx_strand_id
1 'polypeptide(L)'
;MSGSSTVEIQGKHLKLTNLEKVLYPAAGFTKGHVIDYYARIAPVLVPHLAGRPLTLKRYPNGVDQPFFFEKNATIHRPAWVKTAPIWSEGNNRNVNYILANDLPTLVWIANLAGIELHPSLSLAKKIETPTMLVFDLDPGAPANMVQCAQVGIWLRAVFDHFGMQSFPKTSGSKGLQIYVPLNTPTDYAVTKPFAHALARLLENEHRDLVVSDMKKSVRVGKVFVDWSQNDEHKTTIAVYSLRARERPTVSTPVKWEEVEQVLKKKDPSLVVFEANQVLDRVEKLGDLFEPLLRLKQKLPSLQGLGKGEAEAMEAGRELAAQAEPRGRRKTVKPATRPPVGKKRRKL
;
A
#
# COMPACT_ATOMS: atom_id res chain seq x y z
N MET A 1 29.90 10.40 -22.30
CA MET A 1 28.72 11.00 -22.96
C MET A 1 27.55 10.06 -22.75
N SER A 2 26.45 10.48 -22.12
CA SER A 2 25.27 9.63 -22.04
C SER A 2 24.54 9.65 -23.39
N GLY A 3 24.75 8.60 -24.19
CA GLY A 3 24.08 8.43 -25.46
C GLY A 3 22.55 8.39 -25.30
N SER A 4 21.85 8.81 -26.34
CA SER A 4 20.43 8.49 -26.50
C SER A 4 20.30 7.31 -27.44
N SER A 5 19.47 6.33 -27.07
CA SER A 5 19.17 5.16 -27.90
C SER A 5 17.69 5.19 -28.26
N THR A 6 17.39 5.01 -29.55
CA THR A 6 16.00 4.81 -29.99
C THR A 6 15.70 3.32 -29.96
N VAL A 7 14.62 2.93 -29.29
CA VAL A 7 14.13 1.54 -29.23
C VAL A 7 12.72 1.47 -29.80
N GLU A 8 12.38 0.34 -30.41
CA GLU A 8 11.02 0.01 -30.79
C GLU A 8 10.41 -0.93 -29.75
N ILE A 9 9.24 -0.56 -29.23
CA ILE A 9 8.49 -1.36 -28.26
C ILE A 9 7.04 -1.44 -28.76
N GLN A 10 6.58 -2.65 -29.10
CA GLN A 10 5.22 -2.89 -29.60
C GLN A 10 4.81 -1.92 -30.74
N GLY A 11 5.69 -1.71 -31.72
CA GLY A 11 5.46 -0.81 -32.86
C GLY A 11 5.62 0.69 -32.55
N LYS A 12 6.01 1.07 -31.32
CA LYS A 12 6.20 2.47 -30.91
C LYS A 12 7.68 2.77 -30.73
N HIS A 13 8.13 3.89 -31.31
CA HIS A 13 9.53 4.34 -31.20
C HIS A 13 9.70 5.24 -29.97
N LEU A 14 10.68 4.91 -29.13
CA LEU A 14 11.01 5.65 -27.91
C LEU A 14 12.49 6.04 -27.90
N LYS A 15 12.77 7.33 -27.70
CA LYS A 15 14.12 7.82 -27.42
C LYS A 15 14.41 7.71 -25.93
N LEU A 16 15.21 6.73 -25.55
CA LEU A 16 15.74 6.60 -24.21
C LEU A 16 16.99 7.47 -24.07
N THR A 17 17.18 8.09 -22.91
CA THR A 17 18.30 9.01 -22.63
C THR A 17 18.93 8.65 -21.30
N ASN A 18 20.15 9.09 -21.02
CA ASN A 18 20.72 9.10 -19.66
C ASN A 18 20.58 7.77 -18.89
N LEU A 19 20.78 6.63 -19.57
CA LEU A 19 20.55 5.30 -18.99
C LEU A 19 21.44 5.03 -17.78
N GLU A 20 22.70 5.46 -17.86
CA GLU A 20 23.70 5.32 -16.77
C GLU A 20 23.49 6.29 -15.60
N LYS A 21 22.47 7.18 -15.67
CA LYS A 21 22.21 8.12 -14.56
C LYS A 21 21.77 7.33 -13.34
N VAL A 22 22.56 7.39 -12.26
CA VAL A 22 22.22 6.79 -10.97
C VAL A 22 21.00 7.50 -10.38
N LEU A 23 19.93 6.75 -10.11
CA LEU A 23 18.73 7.25 -9.46
C LEU A 23 18.63 6.81 -7.99
N TYR A 24 19.24 5.68 -7.61
CA TYR A 24 19.39 5.24 -6.22
C TYR A 24 20.89 5.10 -5.88
N PRO A 25 21.51 6.13 -5.27
CA PRO A 25 22.94 6.12 -4.98
C PRO A 25 23.40 4.94 -4.11
N ALA A 26 22.67 4.62 -3.04
CA ALA A 26 23.05 3.55 -2.11
C ALA A 26 23.06 2.14 -2.72
N ALA A 27 22.37 1.94 -3.85
CA ALA A 27 22.32 0.67 -4.58
C ALA A 27 23.01 0.71 -5.94
N GLY A 28 23.57 1.87 -6.36
CA GLY A 28 24.05 2.07 -7.73
C GLY A 28 22.97 1.85 -8.80
N PHE A 29 21.68 1.97 -8.45
CA PHE A 29 20.58 1.63 -9.34
C PHE A 29 20.32 2.77 -10.32
N THR A 30 20.53 2.51 -11.61
CA THR A 30 20.48 3.53 -12.67
C THR A 30 19.09 3.70 -13.26
N LYS A 31 18.91 4.73 -14.09
CA LYS A 31 17.69 4.92 -14.87
C LYS A 31 17.44 3.75 -15.84
N GLY A 32 18.51 3.18 -16.40
CA GLY A 32 18.44 1.96 -17.18
C GLY A 32 17.82 0.80 -16.39
N HIS A 33 18.25 0.59 -15.14
CA HIS A 33 17.65 -0.44 -14.27
C HIS A 33 16.18 -0.14 -13.90
N VAL A 34 15.79 1.12 -13.71
CA VAL A 34 14.37 1.49 -13.51
C VAL A 34 13.52 1.14 -14.73
N ILE A 35 14.04 1.44 -15.94
CA ILE A 35 13.37 1.11 -17.19
C ILE A 35 13.27 -0.41 -17.37
N ASP A 36 14.36 -1.15 -17.13
CA ASP A 36 14.39 -2.61 -17.21
C ASP A 36 13.37 -3.26 -16.26
N TYR A 37 13.36 -2.83 -14.99
CA TYR A 37 12.40 -3.32 -14.01
C TYR A 37 10.96 -3.12 -14.49
N TYR A 38 10.62 -1.90 -14.90
CA TYR A 38 9.26 -1.60 -15.34
C TYR A 38 8.89 -2.32 -16.64
N ALA A 39 9.84 -2.55 -17.54
CA ALA A 39 9.62 -3.34 -18.75
C ALA A 39 9.33 -4.82 -18.43
N ARG A 40 10.09 -5.42 -17.52
CA ARG A 40 9.96 -6.83 -17.14
C ARG A 40 8.74 -7.13 -16.27
N ILE A 41 8.36 -6.21 -15.40
CA ILE A 41 7.18 -6.35 -14.53
C ILE A 41 5.86 -5.99 -15.25
N ALA A 42 5.94 -5.35 -16.43
CA ALA A 42 4.79 -4.86 -17.19
C ALA A 42 3.68 -5.90 -17.41
N PRO A 43 3.94 -7.19 -17.69
CA PRO A 43 2.87 -8.16 -17.93
C PRO A 43 1.87 -8.28 -16.77
N VAL A 44 2.34 -8.11 -15.53
CA VAL A 44 1.48 -8.13 -14.33
C VAL A 44 1.11 -6.73 -13.85
N LEU A 45 1.96 -5.71 -14.04
CA LEU A 45 1.69 -4.34 -13.58
C LEU A 45 0.68 -3.60 -14.47
N VAL A 46 0.81 -3.68 -15.79
CA VAL A 46 -0.04 -2.90 -16.72
C VAL A 46 -1.54 -3.19 -16.52
N PRO A 47 -2.00 -4.44 -16.32
CA PRO A 47 -3.41 -4.70 -16.00
C PRO A 47 -3.94 -3.93 -14.79
N HIS A 48 -3.10 -3.69 -13.76
CA HIS A 48 -3.48 -2.89 -12.58
C HIS A 48 -3.50 -1.38 -12.82
N LEU A 49 -2.81 -0.89 -13.85
CA LEU A 49 -2.77 0.53 -14.22
C LEU A 49 -3.76 0.89 -15.35
N ALA A 50 -4.11 -0.07 -16.19
CA ALA A 50 -4.87 0.15 -17.41
C ALA A 50 -6.21 0.85 -17.13
N GLY A 51 -6.44 1.96 -17.83
CA GLY A 51 -7.64 2.77 -17.70
C GLY A 51 -7.74 3.59 -16.41
N ARG A 52 -6.73 3.58 -15.52
CA ARG A 52 -6.73 4.38 -14.29
C ARG A 52 -5.98 5.70 -14.49
N PRO A 53 -6.58 6.85 -14.15
CA PRO A 53 -5.88 8.11 -14.01
C PRO A 53 -4.65 7.96 -13.11
N LEU A 54 -3.48 8.27 -13.66
CA LEU A 54 -2.21 8.04 -12.99
C LEU A 54 -1.56 9.35 -12.55
N THR A 55 -1.29 9.47 -11.26
CA THR A 55 -0.37 10.48 -10.72
C THR A 55 1.04 9.90 -10.69
N LEU A 56 2.01 10.62 -11.27
CA LEU A 56 3.41 10.22 -11.24
C LEU A 56 4.13 10.99 -10.13
N LYS A 57 5.01 10.31 -9.39
CA LYS A 57 6.02 10.98 -8.56
C LYS A 57 7.37 10.84 -9.24
N ARG A 58 7.89 11.97 -9.73
CA ARG A 58 9.07 12.01 -10.59
C ARG A 58 10.30 12.45 -9.83
N TYR A 59 11.40 11.74 -10.07
CA TYR A 59 12.71 11.98 -9.45
C TYR A 59 13.78 12.15 -10.54
N PRO A 60 13.75 13.24 -11.33
CA PRO A 60 14.64 13.39 -12.47
C PRO A 60 16.12 13.30 -12.12
N ASN A 61 16.47 13.63 -10.87
CA ASN A 61 17.84 13.69 -10.35
C ASN A 61 18.14 12.63 -9.28
N GLY A 62 17.28 11.61 -9.14
CA GLY A 62 17.45 10.55 -8.15
C GLY A 62 16.66 10.77 -6.86
N VAL A 63 16.58 9.72 -6.04
CA VAL A 63 15.70 9.63 -4.87
C VAL A 63 16.08 10.54 -3.71
N ASP A 64 17.35 10.95 -3.64
CA ASP A 64 17.88 11.87 -2.61
C ASP A 64 17.73 13.35 -3.01
N GLN A 65 17.17 13.62 -4.18
CA GLN A 65 16.99 14.97 -4.74
C GLN A 65 15.51 15.37 -4.77
N PRO A 66 15.19 16.68 -4.91
CA PRO A 66 13.82 17.13 -5.00
C PRO A 66 13.00 16.39 -6.07
N PHE A 67 11.78 16.02 -5.70
CA PHE A 67 10.81 15.38 -6.57
C PHE A 67 9.64 16.32 -6.86
N PHE A 68 8.80 15.94 -7.81
CA PHE A 68 7.51 16.58 -8.01
C PHE A 68 6.43 15.56 -8.39
N PHE A 69 5.18 15.93 -8.12
CA PHE A 69 4.02 15.17 -8.57
C PHE A 69 3.53 15.70 -9.92
N GLU A 70 3.32 14.81 -10.89
CA GLU A 70 2.76 15.13 -12.19
C GLU A 70 1.39 14.45 -12.31
N LYS A 71 0.33 15.27 -12.22
CA LYS A 71 -1.06 14.85 -12.45
C LYS A 71 -1.50 15.17 -13.88
N ASN A 72 -1.16 16.37 -14.35
CA ASN A 72 -1.47 16.81 -15.70
C ASN A 72 -0.34 16.40 -16.64
N ALA A 73 -0.65 15.59 -17.65
CA ALA A 73 0.31 15.16 -18.65
C ALA A 73 0.93 16.35 -19.38
N THR A 74 2.23 16.25 -19.66
CA THR A 74 2.94 17.22 -20.51
C THR A 74 2.36 17.26 -21.93
N ILE A 75 2.29 18.46 -22.51
CA ILE A 75 1.88 18.66 -23.91
C ILE A 75 2.85 18.03 -24.92
N HIS A 76 4.10 17.79 -24.51
CA HIS A 76 5.15 17.20 -25.35
C HIS A 76 5.16 15.67 -25.30
N ARG A 77 4.14 15.04 -24.72
CA ARG A 77 4.03 13.58 -24.71
C ARG A 77 3.91 13.02 -26.13
N PRO A 78 4.41 11.81 -26.41
CA PRO A 78 4.13 11.14 -27.67
C PRO A 78 2.62 11.02 -27.92
N ALA A 79 2.19 11.14 -29.18
CA ALA A 79 0.77 11.12 -29.55
C ALA A 79 0.04 9.83 -29.11
N TRP A 80 0.78 8.72 -29.04
CA TRP A 80 0.27 7.42 -28.64
C TRP A 80 0.12 7.24 -27.12
N VAL A 81 0.67 8.12 -26.28
CA VAL A 81 0.44 8.11 -24.82
C VAL A 81 -0.96 8.63 -24.56
N LYS A 82 -1.90 7.78 -24.14
CA LYS A 82 -3.29 8.21 -23.92
C LYS A 82 -3.44 8.98 -22.61
N THR A 83 -4.42 9.88 -22.58
CA THR A 83 -4.78 10.65 -21.39
C THR A 83 -6.29 10.64 -21.17
N ALA A 84 -6.72 10.82 -19.93
CA ALA A 84 -8.12 11.03 -19.55
C ALA A 84 -8.31 12.44 -18.94
N PRO A 85 -9.21 13.27 -19.48
CA PRO A 85 -9.57 14.53 -18.84
C PRO A 85 -10.47 14.25 -17.64
N ILE A 86 -10.06 14.70 -16.46
CA ILE A 86 -10.85 14.61 -15.23
C ILE A 86 -11.04 16.02 -14.69
N TRP A 87 -12.28 16.40 -14.40
CA TRP A 87 -12.59 17.71 -13.84
C TRP A 87 -11.95 17.87 -12.46
N SER A 88 -11.30 19.01 -12.23
CA SER A 88 -10.70 19.37 -10.95
C SER A 88 -11.33 20.65 -10.47
N GLU A 89 -12.20 20.57 -9.46
CA GLU A 89 -12.86 21.74 -8.86
C GLU A 89 -11.85 22.78 -8.38
N GLY A 90 -10.84 22.35 -7.61
CA GLY A 90 -9.81 23.25 -7.09
C GLY A 90 -8.95 23.96 -8.14
N ASN A 91 -8.92 23.48 -9.38
CA ASN A 91 -8.20 24.12 -10.50
C ASN A 91 -9.16 24.77 -11.52
N ASN A 92 -10.47 24.60 -11.34
CA ASN A 92 -11.53 25.01 -12.26
C ASN A 92 -11.26 24.65 -13.74
N ARG A 93 -10.71 23.44 -13.97
CA ARG A 93 -10.40 22.93 -15.31
C ARG A 93 -10.26 21.41 -15.31
N ASN A 94 -10.23 20.83 -16.50
CA ASN A 94 -9.82 19.44 -16.68
C ASN A 94 -8.31 19.27 -16.49
N VAL A 95 -7.94 18.25 -15.72
CA VAL A 95 -6.58 17.72 -15.62
C VAL A 95 -6.49 16.48 -16.49
N ASN A 96 -5.52 16.44 -17.40
CA ASN A 96 -5.31 15.33 -18.32
C ASN A 96 -4.38 14.30 -17.69
N TYR A 97 -4.92 13.29 -17.02
CA TYR A 97 -4.12 12.23 -16.40
C TYR A 97 -3.59 11.27 -17.44
N ILE A 98 -2.35 10.78 -17.27
CA ILE A 98 -1.76 9.75 -18.12
C ILE A 98 -2.50 8.42 -17.86
N LEU A 99 -2.76 7.66 -18.93
CA LEU A 99 -3.26 6.29 -18.85
C LEU A 99 -2.15 5.32 -19.26
N ALA A 100 -1.56 4.63 -18.28
CA ALA A 100 -0.51 3.63 -18.51
C ALA A 100 -1.11 2.29 -18.97
N ASN A 101 -1.66 2.28 -20.18
CA ASN A 101 -2.42 1.14 -20.73
C ASN A 101 -1.55 0.05 -21.36
N ASP A 102 -0.27 0.32 -21.59
CA ASP A 102 0.62 -0.56 -22.34
C ASP A 102 2.09 -0.39 -21.95
N LEU A 103 2.90 -1.38 -22.33
CA LEU A 103 4.33 -1.43 -22.07
C LEU A 103 5.08 -0.18 -22.60
N PRO A 104 4.87 0.29 -23.84
CA PRO A 104 5.50 1.51 -24.33
C PRO A 104 5.22 2.73 -23.44
N THR A 105 3.99 2.90 -22.97
CA THR A 105 3.62 4.02 -22.08
C THR A 105 4.32 3.90 -20.74
N LEU A 106 4.38 2.69 -20.18
CA LEU A 106 5.09 2.44 -18.92
C LEU A 106 6.60 2.71 -19.04
N VAL A 107 7.24 2.26 -20.11
CA VAL A 107 8.67 2.55 -20.37
C VAL A 107 8.92 4.04 -20.59
N TRP A 108 8.02 4.74 -21.28
CA TRP A 108 8.11 6.19 -21.44
C TRP A 108 8.02 6.91 -20.08
N ILE A 109 7.09 6.51 -19.21
CA ILE A 109 6.99 7.03 -17.83
C ILE A 109 8.28 6.80 -17.06
N ALA A 110 8.85 5.60 -17.14
CA ALA A 110 10.12 5.27 -16.48
C ALA A 110 11.28 6.14 -17.01
N ASN A 111 11.33 6.39 -18.33
CA ASN A 111 12.34 7.25 -18.96
C ASN A 111 12.24 8.72 -18.51
N LEU A 112 11.04 9.18 -18.13
CA LEU A 112 10.79 10.48 -17.50
C LEU A 112 11.17 10.53 -16.01
N ALA A 113 11.78 9.46 -15.49
CA ALA A 113 12.06 9.22 -14.07
C ALA A 113 10.79 9.24 -13.19
N GLY A 114 9.65 8.78 -13.74
CA GLY A 114 8.45 8.44 -12.97
C GLY A 114 8.70 7.18 -12.17
N ILE A 115 9.30 7.34 -10.98
CA ILE A 115 9.67 6.20 -10.12
C ILE A 115 8.45 5.64 -9.43
N GLU A 116 7.59 6.47 -8.83
CA GLU A 116 6.40 5.99 -8.14
C GLU A 116 5.14 6.25 -8.98
N LEU A 117 4.30 5.24 -9.08
CA LEU A 117 3.08 5.22 -9.88
C LEU A 117 1.89 5.18 -8.91
N HIS A 118 1.03 6.19 -8.96
CA HIS A 118 -0.10 6.34 -8.03
C HIS A 118 -1.43 6.40 -8.81
N PRO A 119 -2.05 5.25 -9.11
CA PRO A 119 -3.35 5.21 -9.77
C PRO A 119 -4.50 5.59 -8.82
N SER A 120 -5.63 6.00 -9.39
CA SER A 120 -6.92 6.09 -8.70
C SER A 120 -7.52 4.71 -8.43
N LEU A 121 -8.41 4.61 -7.42
CA LEU A 121 -9.16 3.37 -7.14
C LEU A 121 -10.26 3.07 -8.17
N SER A 122 -10.64 4.06 -8.97
CA SER A 122 -11.58 3.96 -10.09
C SER A 122 -10.88 3.99 -11.45
N LEU A 123 -11.64 3.66 -12.49
CA LEU A 123 -11.22 3.82 -13.89
C LEU A 123 -11.65 5.20 -14.39
N ALA A 124 -10.90 5.78 -15.33
CA ALA A 124 -11.19 7.08 -15.94
C ALA A 124 -12.60 7.18 -16.54
N LYS A 125 -13.12 6.07 -17.09
CA LYS A 125 -14.44 6.01 -17.70
C LYS A 125 -15.59 6.28 -16.72
N LYS A 126 -15.34 6.08 -15.42
CA LYS A 126 -16.33 6.23 -14.35
C LYS A 126 -15.60 6.55 -13.04
N ILE A 127 -15.08 7.76 -12.96
CA ILE A 127 -14.14 8.20 -11.91
C ILE A 127 -14.78 8.13 -10.53
N GLU A 128 -16.09 8.29 -10.41
CA GLU A 128 -16.89 8.27 -9.20
C GLU A 128 -17.16 6.85 -8.66
N THR A 129 -16.90 5.82 -9.46
CA THR A 129 -17.14 4.41 -9.10
C THR A 129 -15.80 3.69 -8.85
N PRO A 130 -15.35 3.56 -7.58
CA PRO A 130 -14.16 2.79 -7.27
C PRO A 130 -14.35 1.32 -7.60
N THR A 131 -13.28 0.68 -8.04
CA THR A 131 -13.26 -0.77 -8.31
C THR A 131 -12.82 -1.58 -7.09
N MET A 132 -12.33 -0.91 -6.05
CA MET A 132 -11.75 -1.52 -4.86
C MET A 132 -11.84 -0.57 -3.65
N LEU A 133 -11.88 -1.15 -2.46
CA LEU A 133 -11.73 -0.46 -1.17
C LEU A 133 -10.32 -0.69 -0.64
N VAL A 134 -9.72 0.30 0.01
CA VAL A 134 -8.34 0.24 0.52
C VAL A 134 -8.24 0.70 1.98
N PHE A 135 -7.42 0.01 2.76
CA PHE A 135 -6.96 0.46 4.07
C PHE A 135 -5.43 0.57 4.02
N ASP A 136 -4.90 1.79 4.16
CA ASP A 136 -3.45 2.02 4.24
C ASP A 136 -3.05 2.09 5.72
N LEU A 137 -2.28 1.10 6.17
CA LEU A 137 -1.88 0.91 7.55
C LEU A 137 -0.52 1.56 7.77
N ASP A 138 -0.54 2.77 8.31
CA ASP A 138 0.62 3.63 8.49
C ASP A 138 1.12 3.59 9.94
N PRO A 139 2.29 3.00 10.22
CA PRO A 139 2.81 2.92 11.57
C PRO A 139 3.48 4.23 12.00
N GLY A 140 3.11 4.75 13.18
CA GLY A 140 3.82 5.84 13.84
C GLY A 140 4.86 5.29 14.81
N ALA A 141 6.11 5.74 14.67
CA ALA A 141 7.22 5.25 15.48
C ALA A 141 6.91 5.28 17.00
N PRO A 142 7.32 4.25 17.78
CA PRO A 142 8.14 3.11 17.39
C PRO A 142 7.39 1.95 16.69
N ALA A 143 6.07 2.06 16.45
CA ALA A 143 5.36 1.05 15.68
C ALA A 143 5.96 0.91 14.27
N ASN A 144 5.84 -0.29 13.70
CA ASN A 144 6.36 -0.65 12.39
C ASN A 144 5.45 -1.70 11.71
N MET A 145 5.96 -2.35 10.65
CA MET A 145 5.26 -3.39 9.90
C MET A 145 4.67 -4.51 10.77
N VAL A 146 5.27 -4.84 11.93
CA VAL A 146 4.74 -5.85 12.85
C VAL A 146 3.37 -5.45 13.40
N GLN A 147 3.22 -4.19 13.81
CA GLN A 147 1.93 -3.67 14.26
C GLN A 147 0.94 -3.55 13.09
N CYS A 148 1.41 -3.14 11.90
CA CYS A 148 0.55 -3.13 10.70
C CYS A 148 0.05 -4.54 10.34
N ALA A 149 0.88 -5.57 10.49
CA ALA A 149 0.50 -6.96 10.25
C ALA A 149 -0.63 -7.40 11.20
N GLN A 150 -0.51 -7.07 12.50
CA GLN A 150 -1.57 -7.34 13.48
C GLN A 150 -2.90 -6.70 13.08
N VAL A 151 -2.88 -5.41 12.73
CA VAL A 151 -4.09 -4.68 12.32
C VAL A 151 -4.65 -5.20 10.99
N GLY A 152 -3.79 -5.58 10.06
CA GLY A 152 -4.17 -6.20 8.79
C GLY A 152 -4.89 -7.54 8.99
N ILE A 153 -4.43 -8.37 9.93
CA ILE A 153 -5.07 -9.65 10.28
C ILE A 153 -6.47 -9.42 10.88
N TRP A 154 -6.65 -8.39 11.71
CA TRP A 154 -7.99 -8.03 12.20
C TRP A 154 -8.92 -7.57 11.08
N LEU A 155 -8.42 -6.73 10.16
CA LEU A 155 -9.19 -6.33 8.98
C LEU A 155 -9.58 -7.55 8.13
N ARG A 156 -8.65 -8.48 7.92
CA ARG A 156 -8.93 -9.73 7.20
C ARG A 156 -10.06 -10.50 7.86
N ALA A 157 -10.00 -10.72 9.18
CA ALA A 157 -11.01 -11.45 9.93
C ALA A 157 -12.41 -10.82 9.81
N VAL A 158 -12.49 -9.49 9.81
CA VAL A 158 -13.76 -8.78 9.56
C VAL A 158 -14.30 -9.08 8.17
N PHE A 159 -13.47 -8.98 7.14
CA PHE A 159 -13.92 -9.27 5.77
C PHE A 159 -14.28 -10.75 5.60
N ASP A 160 -13.49 -11.67 6.16
CA ASP A 160 -13.76 -13.11 6.12
C ASP A 160 -15.11 -13.44 6.79
N HIS A 161 -15.47 -12.78 7.91
CA HIS A 161 -16.78 -12.91 8.55
C HIS A 161 -17.94 -12.52 7.63
N PHE A 162 -17.76 -11.49 6.80
CA PHE A 162 -18.75 -11.09 5.79
C PHE A 162 -18.64 -11.89 4.47
N GLY A 163 -17.83 -12.95 4.44
CA GLY A 163 -17.60 -13.77 3.24
C GLY A 163 -16.87 -13.01 2.12
N MET A 164 -16.14 -11.95 2.46
CA MET A 164 -15.38 -11.12 1.53
C MET A 164 -13.88 -11.46 1.60
N GLN A 165 -13.25 -11.52 0.44
CA GLN A 165 -11.82 -11.70 0.30
C GLN A 165 -11.10 -10.36 0.31
N SER A 166 -9.99 -10.31 1.06
CA SER A 166 -9.08 -9.16 1.13
C SER A 166 -7.65 -9.59 0.81
N PHE A 167 -6.85 -8.67 0.27
CA PHE A 167 -5.54 -8.95 -0.30
C PHE A 167 -4.50 -7.96 0.23
N PRO A 168 -3.43 -8.44 0.89
CA PRO A 168 -2.40 -7.58 1.44
C PRO A 168 -1.29 -7.31 0.42
N LYS A 169 -0.77 -6.09 0.45
CA LYS A 169 0.51 -5.76 -0.17
C LYS A 169 1.32 -4.88 0.76
N THR A 170 2.64 -5.01 0.74
CA THR A 170 3.48 -4.02 1.42
C THR A 170 3.42 -2.71 0.65
N SER A 171 3.54 -1.59 1.37
CA SER A 171 3.65 -0.29 0.72
C SER A 171 5.00 -0.11 -0.03
N GLY A 172 5.98 -1.00 0.20
CA GLY A 172 7.38 -0.79 -0.16
C GLY A 172 8.08 0.30 0.67
N SER A 173 7.45 0.73 1.76
CA SER A 173 7.97 1.73 2.70
C SER A 173 7.91 1.17 4.12
N LYS A 174 7.06 1.71 4.99
CA LYS A 174 6.93 1.26 6.39
C LYS A 174 5.64 0.49 6.68
N GLY A 175 4.59 0.74 5.91
CA GLY A 175 3.24 0.25 6.16
C GLY A 175 2.80 -0.92 5.28
N LEU A 176 1.62 -1.44 5.61
CA LEU A 176 0.91 -2.52 4.90
C LEU A 176 -0.38 -1.96 4.32
N GLN A 177 -0.82 -2.44 3.16
CA GLN A 177 -2.08 -2.02 2.56
C GLN A 177 -2.99 -3.22 2.32
N ILE A 178 -4.24 -3.10 2.73
CA ILE A 178 -5.26 -4.14 2.56
C ILE A 178 -6.26 -3.67 1.53
N TYR A 179 -6.41 -4.45 0.47
CA TYR A 179 -7.32 -4.16 -0.63
C TYR A 179 -8.48 -5.14 -0.64
N VAL A 180 -9.69 -4.65 -0.91
CA VAL A 180 -10.89 -5.47 -1.10
C VAL A 180 -11.46 -5.17 -2.49
N PRO A 181 -11.41 -6.12 -3.45
CA PRO A 181 -11.99 -5.91 -4.77
C PRO A 181 -13.50 -5.76 -4.65
N LEU A 182 -14.06 -4.75 -5.31
CA LEU A 182 -15.49 -4.53 -5.39
C LEU A 182 -15.99 -4.89 -6.78
N ASN A 183 -15.49 -4.24 -7.82
CA ASN A 183 -15.88 -4.46 -9.23
C ASN A 183 -17.40 -4.54 -9.47
N THR A 184 -18.19 -3.93 -8.58
CA THR A 184 -19.65 -3.79 -8.63
C THR A 184 -20.02 -2.31 -8.57
N PRO A 185 -21.21 -1.91 -9.06
CA PRO A 185 -21.68 -0.54 -8.90
C PRO A 185 -21.66 -0.09 -7.43
N THR A 186 -20.86 0.93 -7.13
CA THR A 186 -20.72 1.60 -5.83
C THR A 186 -20.07 2.96 -6.05
N ASP A 187 -19.96 3.78 -5.01
CA ASP A 187 -19.35 5.11 -5.08
C ASP A 187 -18.52 5.43 -3.83
N TYR A 188 -17.85 6.58 -3.85
CA TYR A 188 -17.07 7.05 -2.70
C TYR A 188 -17.94 7.48 -1.51
N ALA A 189 -19.21 7.83 -1.74
CA ALA A 189 -20.16 8.13 -0.66
C ALA A 189 -20.54 6.88 0.15
N VAL A 190 -20.39 5.67 -0.42
CA VAL A 190 -20.54 4.39 0.28
C VAL A 190 -19.21 3.88 0.84
N THR A 191 -18.16 3.85 0.02
CA THR A 191 -16.89 3.21 0.40
C THR A 191 -16.13 3.99 1.48
N LYS A 192 -16.12 5.32 1.44
CA LYS A 192 -15.40 6.15 2.41
C LYS A 192 -15.99 6.07 3.81
N PRO A 193 -17.31 6.24 4.03
CA PRO A 193 -17.88 6.07 5.37
C PRO A 193 -17.76 4.65 5.90
N PHE A 194 -17.83 3.63 5.02
CA PHE A 194 -17.60 2.24 5.39
C PHE A 194 -16.19 2.02 5.95
N ALA A 195 -15.15 2.45 5.22
CA ALA A 195 -13.77 2.35 5.69
C ALA A 195 -13.55 3.11 7.00
N HIS A 196 -14.13 4.31 7.13
CA HIS A 196 -14.01 5.11 8.34
C HIS A 196 -14.70 4.43 9.54
N ALA A 197 -15.90 3.86 9.36
CA ALA A 197 -16.60 3.14 10.41
C ALA A 197 -15.77 1.94 10.90
N LEU A 198 -15.18 1.18 9.99
CA LEU A 198 -14.32 0.05 10.36
C LEU A 198 -13.02 0.49 11.05
N ALA A 199 -12.41 1.61 10.61
CA ALA A 199 -11.25 2.18 11.28
C ALA A 199 -11.57 2.61 12.72
N ARG A 200 -12.73 3.24 12.94
CA ARG A 200 -13.19 3.65 14.29
C ARG A 200 -13.55 2.45 15.18
N LEU A 201 -14.10 1.40 14.60
CA LEU A 201 -14.35 0.14 15.29
C LEU A 201 -13.04 -0.44 15.83
N LEU A 202 -12.03 -0.60 14.96
CA LEU A 202 -10.71 -1.10 15.37
C LEU A 202 -10.03 -0.19 16.39
N GLU A 203 -10.16 1.13 16.24
CA GLU A 203 -9.66 2.09 17.23
C GLU A 203 -10.36 1.92 18.58
N ASN A 204 -11.69 1.72 18.62
CA ASN A 204 -12.42 1.56 19.87
C ASN A 204 -12.02 0.30 20.63
N GLU A 205 -11.83 -0.82 19.93
CA GLU A 205 -11.44 -2.11 20.49
C GLU A 205 -9.96 -2.17 20.88
N HIS A 206 -9.10 -1.49 20.13
CA HIS A 206 -7.64 -1.56 20.27
C HIS A 206 -7.01 -0.16 20.37
N ARG A 207 -7.52 0.66 21.30
CA ARG A 207 -7.14 2.08 21.47
C ARG A 207 -5.66 2.30 21.70
N ASP A 208 -4.97 1.32 22.25
CA ASP A 208 -3.55 1.28 22.54
C ASP A 208 -2.70 1.02 21.28
N LEU A 209 -3.28 0.43 20.22
CA LEU A 209 -2.56 0.09 18.98
C LEU A 209 -3.04 0.81 17.74
N VAL A 210 -4.32 1.18 17.66
CA VAL A 210 -4.97 1.72 16.46
C VAL A 210 -5.37 3.17 16.67
N VAL A 211 -5.29 3.97 15.61
CA VAL A 211 -5.86 5.32 15.55
C VAL A 211 -6.51 5.56 14.19
N SER A 212 -7.66 6.24 14.18
CA SER A 212 -8.35 6.65 12.94
C SER A 212 -8.39 8.17 12.74
N ASP A 213 -7.91 8.95 13.72
CA ASP A 213 -7.68 10.39 13.60
C ASP A 213 -6.45 10.67 12.70
N MET A 214 -6.64 11.57 11.73
CA MET A 214 -5.60 11.97 10.78
C MET A 214 -4.43 12.70 11.40
N LYS A 215 -4.57 13.29 12.60
CA LYS A 215 -3.50 14.05 13.27
C LYS A 215 -2.27 13.17 13.47
N LYS A 216 -1.11 13.65 13.01
CA LYS A 216 0.16 12.91 13.17
C LYS A 216 0.58 12.77 14.65
N SER A 217 0.21 13.74 15.49
CA SER A 217 0.57 13.78 16.92
C SER A 217 0.03 12.60 17.73
N VAL A 218 -1.07 11.99 17.29
CA VAL A 218 -1.71 10.86 18.01
C VAL A 218 -1.26 9.48 17.52
N ARG A 219 -0.32 9.43 16.56
CA ARG A 219 0.13 8.17 15.94
C ARG A 219 1.31 7.50 16.65
N VAL A 220 1.95 8.17 17.61
CA VAL A 220 3.16 7.66 18.27
C VAL A 220 2.87 6.30 18.90
N GLY A 221 3.61 5.27 18.48
CA GLY A 221 3.44 3.89 18.94
C GLY A 221 2.22 3.15 18.39
N LYS A 222 1.45 3.76 17.49
CA LYS A 222 0.19 3.22 16.94
C LYS A 222 0.23 3.07 15.43
N VAL A 223 -0.74 2.34 14.90
CA VAL A 223 -1.03 2.23 13.48
C VAL A 223 -2.19 3.13 13.15
N PHE A 224 -1.95 4.09 12.26
CA PHE A 224 -3.02 4.86 11.64
C PHE A 224 -3.67 4.02 10.55
N VAL A 225 -4.96 3.75 10.70
CA VAL A 225 -5.77 3.11 9.64
C VAL A 225 -6.28 4.23 8.74
N ASP A 226 -5.56 4.50 7.65
CA ASP A 226 -5.92 5.57 6.72
C ASP A 226 -7.09 5.16 5.83
N TRP A 227 -8.29 5.42 6.33
CA TRP A 227 -9.55 5.25 5.61
C TRP A 227 -9.75 6.31 4.52
N SER A 228 -8.97 7.40 4.52
CA SER A 228 -9.17 8.55 3.63
C SER A 228 -8.64 8.34 2.22
N GLN A 229 -7.92 7.23 1.99
CA GLN A 229 -7.50 6.80 0.66
C GLN A 229 -8.71 6.47 -0.25
N ASN A 230 -9.87 6.18 0.33
CA ASN A 230 -11.12 5.88 -0.39
C ASN A 230 -11.83 7.17 -0.81
N ASP A 231 -11.16 7.99 -1.62
CA ASP A 231 -11.67 9.28 -2.07
C ASP A 231 -11.28 9.50 -3.54
N GLU A 232 -12.17 10.09 -4.33
CA GLU A 232 -11.97 10.28 -5.78
C GLU A 232 -10.76 11.17 -6.12
N HIS A 233 -10.34 12.05 -5.20
CA HIS A 233 -9.21 12.94 -5.41
C HIS A 233 -7.88 12.35 -4.94
N LYS A 234 -7.92 11.15 -4.35
CA LYS A 234 -6.74 10.44 -3.83
C LYS A 234 -6.23 9.41 -4.82
N THR A 235 -4.96 9.12 -4.67
CA THR A 235 -4.25 8.09 -5.40
C THR A 235 -3.34 7.36 -4.44
N THR A 236 -3.20 6.05 -4.63
CA THR A 236 -2.40 5.19 -3.75
C THR A 236 -1.32 4.53 -4.57
N ILE A 237 -0.17 4.23 -3.95
CA ILE A 237 0.94 3.56 -4.65
C ILE A 237 0.46 2.26 -5.32
N ALA A 238 0.74 2.12 -6.61
CA ALA A 238 0.38 0.93 -7.36
C ALA A 238 1.10 -0.30 -6.80
N VAL A 239 0.43 -1.45 -6.88
CA VAL A 239 1.09 -2.74 -6.81
C VAL A 239 2.26 -2.79 -7.81
N TYR A 240 3.39 -3.39 -7.45
CA TYR A 240 4.62 -3.47 -8.25
C TYR A 240 5.28 -2.12 -8.61
N SER A 241 4.85 -1.00 -8.04
CA SER A 241 5.58 0.26 -8.24
C SER A 241 6.81 0.32 -7.33
N LEU A 242 7.92 0.78 -7.90
CA LEU A 242 9.11 1.17 -7.13
C LEU A 242 8.77 2.29 -6.15
N ARG A 243 9.47 2.29 -5.03
CA ARG A 243 9.44 3.34 -4.02
C ARG A 243 10.76 4.09 -4.03
N ALA A 244 10.68 5.41 -4.04
CA ALA A 244 11.84 6.26 -3.95
C ALA A 244 12.31 6.35 -2.48
N ARG A 245 12.94 5.28 -2.02
CA ARG A 245 13.66 5.17 -0.75
C ARG A 245 15.15 5.06 -1.05
N GLU A 246 15.95 4.89 -0.01
CA GLU A 246 17.40 4.69 -0.12
C GLU A 246 17.76 3.55 -1.10
N ARG A 247 16.96 2.48 -1.10
CA ARG A 247 17.10 1.31 -1.98
C ARG A 247 15.84 1.15 -2.85
N PRO A 248 15.91 0.48 -4.02
CA PRO A 248 14.80 0.32 -4.97
C PRO A 248 13.77 -0.72 -4.49
N THR A 249 13.18 -0.46 -3.32
CA THR A 249 12.10 -1.26 -2.74
C THR A 249 10.81 -1.13 -3.54
N VAL A 250 9.94 -2.12 -3.46
CA VAL A 250 8.71 -2.19 -4.26
C VAL A 250 7.48 -2.35 -3.36
N SER A 251 6.34 -1.78 -3.79
CA SER A 251 5.03 -2.07 -3.21
C SER A 251 4.54 -3.46 -3.66
N THR A 252 4.79 -4.50 -2.86
CA THR A 252 4.73 -5.89 -3.32
C THR A 252 3.54 -6.66 -2.72
N PRO A 253 2.73 -7.36 -3.52
CA PRO A 253 1.75 -8.34 -3.03
C PRO A 253 2.41 -9.41 -2.19
N VAL A 254 1.80 -9.72 -1.05
CA VAL A 254 2.23 -10.79 -0.17
C VAL A 254 1.06 -11.72 0.10
N LYS A 255 1.37 -12.96 0.45
CA LYS A 255 0.34 -13.87 0.96
C LYS A 255 0.04 -13.54 2.42
N TRP A 256 -1.15 -13.90 2.88
CA TRP A 256 -1.50 -13.70 4.28
C TRP A 256 -0.60 -14.48 5.23
N GLU A 257 -0.13 -15.67 4.84
CA GLU A 257 0.80 -16.45 5.66
C GLU A 257 2.11 -15.70 5.90
N GLU A 258 2.57 -14.88 4.93
CA GLU A 258 3.77 -14.05 5.09
C GLU A 258 3.53 -12.91 6.09
N VAL A 259 2.33 -12.32 6.09
CA VAL A 259 1.91 -11.31 7.08
C VAL A 259 1.85 -11.91 8.49
N GLU A 260 1.30 -13.12 8.63
CA GLU A 260 1.27 -13.86 9.88
C GLU A 260 2.69 -14.21 10.37
N GLN A 261 3.61 -14.57 9.47
CA GLN A 261 5.01 -14.80 9.84
C GLN A 261 5.71 -13.55 10.36
N VAL A 262 5.46 -12.37 9.78
CA VAL A 262 5.98 -11.09 10.29
C VAL A 262 5.57 -10.88 11.74
N LEU A 263 4.29 -11.11 12.06
CA LEU A 263 3.78 -10.98 13.41
C LEU A 263 4.42 -12.00 14.36
N LYS A 264 4.42 -13.28 13.98
CA LYS A 264 4.94 -14.38 14.80
C LYS A 264 6.43 -14.22 15.13
N LYS A 265 7.22 -13.83 14.13
CA LYS A 265 8.68 -13.65 14.29
C LYS A 265 9.07 -12.26 14.79
N LYS A 266 8.12 -11.31 14.83
CA LYS A 266 8.34 -9.89 15.14
C LYS A 266 9.43 -9.27 14.28
N ASP A 267 9.50 -9.69 13.01
CA ASP A 267 10.54 -9.30 12.08
C ASP A 267 9.93 -8.60 10.86
N PRO A 268 10.03 -7.26 10.78
CA PRO A 268 9.48 -6.50 9.66
C PRO A 268 10.25 -6.72 8.35
N SER A 269 11.49 -7.25 8.40
CA SER A 269 12.33 -7.42 7.21
C SER A 269 11.84 -8.53 6.27
N LEU A 270 11.02 -9.46 6.77
CA LEU A 270 10.52 -10.61 6.02
C LEU A 270 9.66 -10.26 4.80
N VAL A 271 9.14 -9.03 4.74
CA VAL A 271 8.26 -8.56 3.66
C VAL A 271 8.80 -7.29 2.98
N VAL A 272 10.11 -7.05 3.07
CA VAL A 272 10.79 -5.99 2.32
C VAL A 272 11.40 -6.60 1.07
N PHE A 273 11.01 -6.07 -0.10
CA PHE A 273 11.45 -6.60 -1.39
C PHE A 273 12.01 -5.48 -2.26
N GLU A 274 13.20 -5.70 -2.82
CA GLU A 274 13.80 -4.89 -3.87
C GLU A 274 13.38 -5.35 -5.27
N ALA A 275 13.64 -4.51 -6.27
CA ALA A 275 13.24 -4.69 -7.66
C ALA A 275 13.48 -6.12 -8.21
N ASN A 276 14.69 -6.67 -8.05
CA ASN A 276 15.04 -8.00 -8.54
C ASN A 276 14.25 -9.11 -7.83
N GLN A 277 14.12 -9.03 -6.50
CA GLN A 277 13.38 -10.02 -5.70
C GLN A 277 11.90 -10.07 -6.10
N VAL A 278 11.33 -8.94 -6.51
CA VAL A 278 9.95 -8.91 -7.01
C VAL A 278 9.82 -9.56 -8.37
N LEU A 279 10.78 -9.36 -9.29
CA LEU A 279 10.79 -10.05 -10.57
C LEU A 279 10.85 -11.57 -10.36
N ASP A 280 11.76 -12.05 -9.51
CA ASP A 280 11.89 -13.47 -9.17
C ASP A 280 10.61 -14.01 -8.51
N ARG A 281 9.95 -13.22 -7.65
CA ARG A 281 8.67 -13.59 -7.04
C ARG A 281 7.56 -13.74 -8.06
N VAL A 282 7.44 -12.81 -9.01
CA VAL A 282 6.40 -12.86 -10.03
C VAL A 282 6.62 -14.03 -10.99
N GLU A 283 7.87 -14.33 -11.35
CA GLU A 283 8.20 -15.53 -12.14
C GLU A 283 7.77 -16.81 -11.41
N LYS A 284 8.00 -16.88 -10.09
CA LYS A 284 7.67 -18.08 -9.29
C LYS A 284 6.20 -18.20 -8.91
N LEU A 285 5.54 -17.10 -8.56
CA LEU A 285 4.22 -17.09 -7.92
C LEU A 285 3.11 -16.55 -8.81
N GLY A 286 3.46 -15.95 -9.95
CA GLY A 286 2.53 -15.17 -10.76
C GLY A 286 2.08 -13.88 -10.06
N ASP A 287 0.97 -13.32 -10.53
CA ASP A 287 0.36 -12.13 -9.95
C ASP A 287 -0.57 -12.48 -8.79
N LEU A 288 -0.07 -12.35 -7.55
CA LEU A 288 -0.89 -12.58 -6.34
C LEU A 288 -2.03 -11.56 -6.18
N PHE A 289 -1.96 -10.42 -6.87
CA PHE A 289 -2.97 -9.37 -6.83
C PHE A 289 -3.97 -9.44 -7.99
N GLU A 290 -3.81 -10.39 -8.92
CA GLU A 290 -4.69 -10.60 -10.06
C GLU A 290 -6.19 -10.64 -9.71
N PRO A 291 -6.61 -11.25 -8.59
CA PRO A 291 -8.02 -11.29 -8.20
C PRO A 291 -8.65 -9.90 -8.04
N LEU A 292 -7.86 -8.85 -7.77
CA LEU A 292 -8.36 -7.47 -7.67
C LEU A 292 -9.00 -6.98 -8.96
N LEU A 293 -8.57 -7.52 -10.10
CA LEU A 293 -9.04 -7.15 -11.43
C LEU A 293 -10.36 -7.80 -11.80
N ARG A 294 -10.71 -8.93 -11.15
CA ARG A 294 -11.82 -9.79 -11.58
C ARG A 294 -12.89 -10.04 -10.53
N LEU A 295 -12.51 -10.21 -9.26
CA LEU A 295 -13.45 -10.58 -8.20
C LEU A 295 -14.47 -9.47 -8.03
N LYS A 296 -15.74 -9.86 -8.00
CA LYS A 296 -16.87 -8.96 -7.75
C LYS A 296 -17.39 -9.24 -6.35
N GLN A 297 -17.36 -8.23 -5.50
CA GLN A 297 -17.82 -8.34 -4.12
C GLN A 297 -18.63 -7.11 -3.76
N LYS A 298 -19.72 -7.31 -3.04
CA LYS A 298 -20.58 -6.23 -2.57
C LYS A 298 -20.28 -5.96 -1.11
N LEU A 299 -20.07 -4.69 -0.76
CA LEU A 299 -19.90 -4.31 0.64
C LEU A 299 -21.18 -4.62 1.43
N PRO A 300 -21.06 -5.10 2.68
CA PRO A 300 -22.20 -5.21 3.57
C PRO A 300 -22.71 -3.81 3.94
N SER A 301 -23.96 -3.73 4.39
CA SER A 301 -24.48 -2.45 4.90
C SER A 301 -23.79 -2.07 6.21
N LEU A 302 -23.71 -0.76 6.49
CA LEU A 302 -23.19 -0.26 7.78
C LEU A 302 -23.96 -0.80 8.99
N GLN A 303 -25.26 -1.10 8.83
CA GLN A 303 -26.08 -1.73 9.87
C GLN A 303 -25.69 -3.20 10.11
N GLY A 304 -25.21 -3.89 9.07
CA GLY A 304 -24.65 -5.25 9.18
C GLY A 304 -23.35 -5.29 9.96
N LEU A 305 -22.51 -4.23 9.86
CA LEU A 305 -21.29 -4.10 10.66
C LEU A 305 -21.58 -4.10 12.17
N GLY A 306 -22.59 -3.35 12.62
CA GLY A 306 -22.93 -3.25 14.05
C GLY A 306 -23.60 -4.49 14.64
N LYS A 307 -24.15 -5.40 13.81
CA LYS A 307 -24.78 -6.66 14.28
C LYS A 307 -23.83 -7.85 14.29
N GLY A 308 -22.81 -7.87 13.41
CA GLY A 308 -21.77 -8.90 13.38
C GLY A 308 -20.49 -8.53 14.14
N GLU A 309 -20.47 -7.35 14.77
CA GLU A 309 -19.30 -6.77 15.45
C GLU A 309 -18.73 -7.70 16.53
N ALA A 310 -19.57 -8.27 17.39
CA ALA A 310 -19.13 -9.16 18.45
C ALA A 310 -18.55 -10.48 17.91
N GLU A 311 -19.18 -11.08 16.90
CA GLU A 311 -18.83 -12.39 16.35
C GLU A 311 -17.60 -12.34 15.42
N ALA A 312 -17.50 -11.31 14.56
CA ALA A 312 -16.34 -11.09 13.70
C ALA A 312 -15.07 -10.80 14.53
N MET A 313 -15.23 -10.08 15.65
CA MET A 313 -14.14 -9.76 16.57
C MET A 313 -13.73 -10.97 17.42
N GLU A 314 -14.67 -11.82 17.84
CA GLU A 314 -14.35 -13.08 18.55
C GLU A 314 -13.55 -14.03 17.65
N ALA A 315 -13.96 -14.20 16.39
CA ALA A 315 -13.20 -14.95 15.38
C ALA A 315 -11.80 -14.37 15.12
N GLY A 316 -11.65 -13.04 15.05
CA GLY A 316 -10.36 -12.37 14.91
C GLY A 316 -9.45 -12.51 16.14
N ARG A 317 -10.03 -12.49 17.36
CA ARG A 317 -9.32 -12.75 18.62
C ARG A 317 -8.84 -14.19 18.72
N GLU A 318 -9.65 -15.16 18.30
CA GLU A 318 -9.26 -16.58 18.28
C GLU A 318 -8.12 -16.87 17.30
N LEU A 319 -8.17 -16.30 16.09
CA LEU A 319 -7.09 -16.42 15.10
C LEU A 319 -5.78 -15.78 15.61
N ALA A 320 -5.86 -14.61 16.26
CA ALA A 320 -4.70 -13.96 16.87
C ALA A 320 -4.13 -14.75 18.07
N ALA A 321 -4.99 -15.32 18.91
CA ALA A 321 -4.60 -16.14 20.06
C ALA A 321 -3.98 -17.49 19.65
N GLN A 322 -4.42 -18.07 18.52
CA GLN A 322 -3.84 -19.29 17.96
C GLN A 322 -2.46 -19.04 17.31
N ALA A 323 -2.16 -17.79 16.92
CA ALA A 323 -0.85 -17.39 16.41
C ALA A 323 0.21 -17.15 17.52
N GLU A 324 -0.21 -17.08 18.80
CA GLU A 324 0.72 -17.02 19.94
C GLU A 324 1.29 -18.42 20.25
N PRO A 325 2.62 -18.60 20.41
CA PRO A 325 3.15 -19.87 20.88
C PRO A 325 2.66 -20.13 22.32
N ARG A 326 2.17 -21.34 22.60
CA ARG A 326 1.79 -21.81 23.95
C ARG A 326 3.01 -21.77 24.90
N GLY A 327 3.29 -20.59 25.45
CA GLY A 327 4.27 -20.36 26.50
C GLY A 327 3.60 -20.47 27.86
N ARG A 328 3.95 -21.51 28.62
CA ARG A 328 3.52 -21.76 30.00
C ARG A 328 3.52 -20.47 30.85
N ARG A 329 2.34 -20.02 31.27
CA ARG A 329 2.19 -19.10 32.42
C ARG A 329 2.77 -19.79 33.66
N LYS A 330 4.00 -19.46 34.05
CA LYS A 330 4.45 -19.67 35.43
C LYS A 330 3.84 -18.56 36.28
N THR A 331 2.93 -18.97 37.16
CA THR A 331 2.38 -18.13 38.23
C THR A 331 3.53 -17.71 39.15
N VAL A 332 3.91 -16.43 39.08
CA VAL A 332 4.79 -15.82 40.08
C VAL A 332 3.91 -15.46 41.27
N LYS A 333 4.08 -16.17 42.40
CA LYS A 333 3.49 -15.76 43.68
C LYS A 333 4.17 -14.46 44.14
N PRO A 334 3.42 -13.47 44.66
CA PRO A 334 4.02 -12.24 45.16
C PRO A 334 4.84 -12.52 46.41
N ALA A 335 6.07 -12.00 46.44
CA ALA A 335 6.97 -12.08 47.59
C ALA A 335 6.43 -11.24 48.75
N THR A 336 6.36 -11.84 49.93
CA THR A 336 6.03 -11.19 51.20
C THR A 336 7.20 -10.28 51.65
N ARG A 337 6.87 -9.02 51.98
CA ARG A 337 7.79 -8.06 52.60
C ARG A 337 8.20 -8.53 54.00
N PRO A 338 9.47 -8.45 54.42
CA PRO A 338 9.86 -8.69 55.80
C PRO A 338 9.52 -7.47 56.70
N PRO A 339 9.30 -7.67 58.01
CA PRO A 339 8.86 -6.61 58.90
C PRO A 339 10.02 -5.69 59.31
N VAL A 340 9.67 -4.42 59.51
CA VAL A 340 10.56 -3.33 59.91
C VAL A 340 11.03 -3.54 61.36
N GLY A 341 12.34 -3.72 61.54
CA GLY A 341 12.97 -3.76 62.86
C GLY A 341 12.96 -2.39 63.55
N LYS A 342 12.37 -2.34 64.76
CA LYS A 342 12.38 -1.17 65.65
C LYS A 342 13.82 -0.85 66.10
N LYS A 343 14.32 0.34 65.76
CA LYS A 343 15.50 0.93 66.41
C LYS A 343 15.20 1.20 67.89
N ARG A 344 15.91 0.52 68.78
CA ARG A 344 16.04 0.92 70.19
C ARG A 344 16.94 2.17 70.28
N ARG A 345 16.53 3.11 71.13
CA ARG A 345 17.23 4.35 71.49
C ARG A 345 17.55 4.28 72.99
N LYS A 346 18.64 4.93 73.38
CA LYS A 346 19.17 5.21 74.74
C LYS A 346 20.04 4.08 75.32
N LEU A 347 21.18 4.34 75.95
CA LEU A 347 21.82 5.58 76.45
C LEU A 347 23.34 5.40 76.38
#